data_AF-A0A7S1UM48-F1
#
_entry.id   AF-A0A7S1UM48-F1
#
_cell.length_a   1.000
_cell.length_b   1.000
_cell.length_c   1.000
_cell.angle_alpha   90.00
_cell.angle_beta   90.00
_cell.angle_gamma   90.00
#
_symmetry.space_group_name_H-M   'P 1'
#
loop_
_entity.id
_entity.type
_entity.pdbx_description
1 polymer ?
#
loop_
_entity_poly.entity_id
_entity_poly.type
_entity_poly.pdbx_seq_one_letter_code
_entity_poly.pdbx_strand_id
1 'polypeptide(L)'
;MPTIRQLFKVVFSMTATVTTFAAIVIGIFGGQITSDPAVLLEMRETLPWILAALSFHGTAVALEGLLLSKKMFQPLSFCYVILALSVAAFQVATRRFGLGLAGVWGCYFWFCASRVVTFSALGGLLRPRQWFHRFVRRLRPQQVNGLQPALKP
;
A
#
# COMPACT_ATOMS: atom_id res chain seq x y z
N MET A 1 13.13 -16.00 6.20
CA MET A 1 13.61 -16.18 4.82
C MET A 1 14.60 -15.08 4.48
N PRO A 2 15.88 -15.42 4.20
CA PRO A 2 16.95 -14.44 3.94
C PRO A 2 16.67 -13.55 2.72
N THR A 3 16.04 -14.09 1.67
CA THR A 3 15.66 -13.36 0.45
C THR A 3 14.70 -12.20 0.71
N ILE A 4 13.70 -12.39 1.58
CA ILE A 4 12.74 -11.34 1.95
C ILE A 4 13.45 -10.19 2.69
N ARG A 5 14.41 -10.51 3.57
CA ARG A 5 15.19 -9.49 4.27
C ARG A 5 16.07 -8.68 3.32
N GLN A 6 16.69 -9.34 2.33
CA GLN A 6 17.46 -8.65 1.29
C GLN A 6 16.57 -7.75 0.43
N LEU A 7 15.40 -8.24 0.02
CA LEU A 7 14.43 -7.45 -0.73
C LEU A 7 14.05 -6.17 0.03
N PHE A 8 13.70 -6.28 1.32
CA PHE A 8 13.40 -5.09 2.12
C PHE A 8 14.59 -4.14 2.25
N LYS A 9 15.82 -4.64 2.43
CA LYS A 9 17.01 -3.78 2.47
C LYS A 9 17.20 -2.99 1.18
N VAL A 10 17.07 -3.64 0.02
CA VAL A 10 17.15 -2.98 -1.29
C VAL A 10 16.05 -1.94 -1.43
N VAL A 11 14.82 -2.30 -1.10
CA VAL A 11 13.67 -1.39 -1.17
C VAL A 11 13.87 -0.18 -0.25
N PHE A 12 14.32 -0.37 0.99
CA PHE A 12 14.62 0.74 1.90
C PHE A 12 15.72 1.65 1.35
N SER A 13 16.78 1.08 0.76
CA SER A 13 17.84 1.87 0.13
C SER A 13 17.30 2.69 -1.05
N MET A 14 16.54 2.07 -1.95
CA MET A 14 15.95 2.77 -3.11
C MET A 14 14.98 3.86 -2.65
N THR A 15 14.12 3.56 -1.68
CA THR A 15 13.20 4.52 -1.08
C THR A 15 13.95 5.71 -0.51
N ALA A 16 15.02 5.49 0.27
CA ALA A 16 15.83 6.56 0.83
C ALA A 16 16.46 7.42 -0.28
N THR A 17 17.03 6.81 -1.32
CA THR A 17 17.59 7.55 -2.45
C THR A 17 16.53 8.41 -3.15
N VAL A 18 15.36 7.83 -3.43
CA VAL A 18 14.28 8.53 -4.14
C VAL A 18 13.68 9.65 -3.30
N THR A 19 13.48 9.45 -1.99
CA THR A 19 12.97 10.49 -1.10
C THR A 19 13.97 11.61 -0.90
N THR A 20 15.25 11.29 -0.69
CA THR A 20 16.32 12.30 -0.61
C THR A 20 16.42 13.08 -1.92
N PHE A 21 16.38 12.41 -3.06
CA PHE A 21 16.42 13.06 -4.37
C PHE A 21 15.21 13.99 -4.57
N ALA A 22 14.00 13.53 -4.27
CA ALA A 22 12.78 14.35 -4.34
C ALA A 22 12.85 15.58 -3.42
N ALA A 23 13.36 15.41 -2.20
CA ALA A 23 13.56 16.51 -1.26
C ALA A 23 14.57 17.55 -1.78
N ILE A 24 15.68 17.11 -2.38
CA ILE A 24 16.68 17.98 -2.98
C ILE A 24 16.11 18.73 -4.18
N VAL A 25 15.47 18.02 -5.10
CA VAL A 25 14.91 18.59 -6.33
C VAL A 25 13.85 19.65 -6.02
N ILE A 26 12.92 19.36 -5.11
CA ILE A 26 11.84 20.29 -4.78
C ILE A 26 12.31 21.39 -3.82
N GLY A 27 13.07 21.03 -2.78
CA GLY A 27 13.49 21.96 -1.74
C GLY A 27 14.55 22.96 -2.21
N ILE A 28 15.55 22.48 -2.94
CA ILE A 28 16.73 23.27 -3.36
C ILE A 28 16.57 23.74 -4.80
N PHE A 29 16.22 22.84 -5.73
CA PHE A 29 16.15 23.15 -7.16
C PHE A 29 14.74 23.55 -7.64
N GLY A 30 13.77 23.71 -6.74
CA GLY A 30 12.38 24.01 -7.11
C GLY A 30 12.27 25.22 -8.05
N GLY A 31 13.04 26.29 -7.77
CA GLY A 31 13.05 27.51 -8.60
C GLY A 31 13.60 27.34 -10.02
N GLN A 32 14.27 26.22 -10.31
CA GLN A 32 14.67 25.86 -11.68
C GLN A 32 13.58 25.08 -12.42
N ILE A 33 12.61 24.50 -11.71
CA ILE A 33 11.48 23.75 -12.28
C ILE A 33 10.38 24.71 -12.72
N THR A 34 10.12 25.74 -11.91
CA THR A 34 9.09 26.74 -12.19
C THR A 34 9.50 28.10 -11.64
N SER A 35 9.13 29.15 -12.37
CA SER A 35 9.34 30.54 -11.97
C SER A 35 8.11 31.14 -11.25
N ASP A 36 6.99 30.40 -11.18
CA ASP A 36 5.78 30.85 -10.49
C ASP A 36 5.91 30.65 -8.97
N PRO A 37 5.88 31.73 -8.16
CA PRO A 37 6.03 31.63 -6.70
C PRO A 37 4.88 30.89 -6.03
N ALA A 38 3.66 30.92 -6.59
CA ALA A 38 2.52 30.19 -6.04
C ALA A 38 2.71 28.69 -6.20
N VAL A 39 3.23 28.25 -7.34
CA VAL A 39 3.53 26.83 -7.60
C VAL A 39 4.68 26.36 -6.69
N LEU A 40 5.72 27.18 -6.49
CA LEU A 40 6.82 26.82 -5.57
C LEU A 40 6.34 26.65 -4.13
N LEU A 41 5.44 27.51 -3.67
CA LEU A 41 4.86 27.41 -2.34
C LEU A 41 4.09 26.10 -2.19
N GLU A 42 3.19 25.80 -3.13
CA GLU A 42 2.40 24.57 -3.12
C GLU A 42 3.29 23.30 -3.19
N MET A 43 4.35 23.31 -4.00
CA MET A 43 5.32 22.20 -4.08
C MET A 43 6.01 21.97 -2.73
N ARG A 44 6.36 23.03 -2.00
CA ARG A 44 7.00 22.94 -0.68
C ARG A 44 6.03 22.47 0.39
N GLU A 45 4.78 22.93 0.37
CA GLU A 45 3.75 22.50 1.32
C GLU A 45 3.34 21.03 1.11
N THR A 46 3.39 20.55 -0.12
CA THR A 46 3.06 19.15 -0.45
C THR A 46 4.22 18.18 -0.27
N LEU A 47 5.46 18.68 -0.20
CA LEU A 47 6.67 17.89 -0.01
C LEU A 47 6.59 16.84 1.13
N PRO A 48 6.15 17.16 2.37
CA PRO A 48 6.05 16.14 3.42
C PRO A 48 5.12 14.98 3.05
N TRP A 49 4.02 15.25 2.34
CA TRP A 49 3.10 14.22 1.88
C TRP A 49 3.70 13.35 0.76
N ILE A 50 4.44 13.97 -0.16
CA ILE A 50 5.19 13.27 -1.21
C ILE A 50 6.21 12.31 -0.58
N LEU A 51 7.03 12.81 0.36
CA LEU A 51 8.06 12.02 1.03
C LEU A 51 7.44 10.88 1.84
N ALA A 52 6.35 11.15 2.56
CA ALA A 52 5.61 10.11 3.27
C ALA A 52 5.08 9.04 2.30
N ALA A 53 4.38 9.43 1.22
CA ALA A 53 3.84 8.47 0.26
C ALA A 53 4.93 7.61 -0.38
N LEU A 54 6.02 8.22 -0.84
CA LEU A 54 7.17 7.51 -1.43
C LEU A 54 7.83 6.54 -0.43
N SER A 55 7.87 6.91 0.86
CA SER A 55 8.41 6.06 1.92
C SER A 55 7.67 4.73 2.05
N PHE A 56 6.34 4.74 1.89
CA PHE A 56 5.50 3.55 1.99
C PHE A 56 5.34 2.81 0.65
N HIS A 57 5.46 3.52 -0.49
CA HIS A 57 5.21 2.96 -1.81
C HIS A 57 6.12 1.76 -2.12
N GLY A 58 7.43 1.90 -1.95
CA GLY A 58 8.38 0.81 -2.21
C GLY A 58 8.07 -0.45 -1.39
N THR A 59 7.77 -0.27 -0.11
CA THR A 59 7.37 -1.36 0.79
C THR A 59 6.06 -2.02 0.34
N ALA A 60 5.08 -1.23 -0.08
CA ALA A 60 3.79 -1.73 -0.57
C ALA A 60 3.94 -2.57 -1.84
N VAL A 61 4.83 -2.19 -2.75
CA VAL A 61 5.14 -2.93 -3.99
C VAL A 61 5.86 -4.24 -3.67
N ALA A 62 6.83 -4.22 -2.76
CA ALA A 62 7.54 -5.43 -2.34
C ALA A 62 6.61 -6.46 -1.68
N LEU A 63 5.69 -5.99 -0.82
CA LEU A 63 4.68 -6.83 -0.18
C LEU A 63 3.65 -7.38 -1.17
N GLU A 64 3.27 -6.59 -2.16
CA GLU A 64 2.42 -7.06 -3.25
C GLU A 64 3.10 -8.18 -4.05
N GLY A 65 4.36 -8.01 -4.42
CA GLY A 65 5.16 -9.05 -5.07
C GLY A 65 5.21 -10.34 -4.24
N LEU A 66 5.30 -10.22 -2.91
CA LEU A 66 5.22 -11.37 -1.99
C LEU A 66 3.85 -12.06 -2.09
N LEU A 67 2.74 -11.33 -2.09
CA LEU A 67 1.39 -11.91 -2.23
C LEU A 67 1.17 -12.56 -3.60
N LEU A 68 1.68 -11.94 -4.67
CA LEU A 68 1.62 -12.47 -6.03
C LEU A 68 2.44 -13.77 -6.15
N SER A 69 3.63 -13.83 -5.56
CA SER A 69 4.43 -15.07 -5.54
C SER A 69 3.74 -16.22 -4.80
N LYS A 70 2.88 -15.89 -3.82
CA LYS A 70 2.01 -16.83 -3.10
C LYS A 70 0.69 -17.13 -3.82
N LYS A 71 0.49 -16.59 -5.04
CA LYS A 71 -0.74 -16.75 -5.85
C LYS A 71 -2.01 -16.28 -5.13
N MET A 72 -1.92 -15.29 -4.24
CA MET A 72 -3.05 -14.77 -3.46
C MET A 72 -3.88 -13.72 -4.24
N PHE A 73 -4.33 -14.06 -5.46
CA PHE A 73 -4.99 -13.11 -6.37
C PHE A 73 -6.37 -12.64 -5.88
N GLN A 74 -7.17 -13.53 -5.30
CA GLN A 74 -8.52 -13.21 -4.80
C GLN A 74 -8.49 -12.19 -3.64
N PRO A 75 -7.74 -12.41 -2.55
CA PRO A 75 -7.59 -11.42 -1.49
C PRO A 75 -7.03 -10.09 -2.00
N LEU A 76 -6.07 -10.14 -2.92
CA LEU A 76 -5.47 -8.94 -3.50
C LEU A 76 -6.49 -8.12 -4.29
N SER A 77 -7.29 -8.78 -5.14
CA SER A 77 -8.34 -8.14 -5.93
C SER A 77 -9.41 -7.49 -5.03
N PHE A 78 -9.85 -8.21 -4.00
CA PHE A 78 -10.81 -7.68 -3.02
C PHE A 78 -10.26 -6.45 -2.29
N CYS A 79 -8.99 -6.49 -1.87
CA CYS A 79 -8.34 -5.33 -1.24
C CYS A 79 -8.30 -4.13 -2.20
N TYR A 80 -7.98 -4.35 -3.47
CA TYR A 80 -7.96 -3.27 -4.46
C TYR A 80 -9.33 -2.66 -4.73
N VAL A 81 -10.41 -3.45 -4.70
CA VAL A 81 -11.77 -2.90 -4.80
C VAL A 81 -12.07 -1.98 -3.61
N ILE A 82 -11.77 -2.41 -2.38
CA ILE A 82 -11.95 -1.57 -1.19
C ILE A 82 -11.11 -0.30 -1.27
N LEU A 83 -9.84 -0.42 -1.67
CA LEU A 83 -8.94 0.72 -1.80
C LEU A 83 -9.44 1.68 -2.88
N ALA A 84 -9.92 1.21 -4.02
CA ALA A 84 -10.47 2.04 -5.08
C ALA A 84 -11.69 2.83 -4.61
N LEU A 85 -12.61 2.18 -3.89
CA LEU A 85 -13.76 2.87 -3.27
C LEU A 85 -13.31 3.91 -2.24
N SER A 86 -12.31 3.58 -1.42
CA SER A 86 -11.77 4.53 -0.44
C SER A 86 -11.10 5.74 -1.10
N VAL A 87 -10.39 5.54 -2.21
CA VAL A 87 -9.78 6.62 -2.99
C VAL A 87 -10.87 7.50 -3.59
N ALA A 88 -11.90 6.92 -4.19
CA ALA A 88 -13.03 7.68 -4.72
C ALA A 88 -13.69 8.55 -3.64
N ALA A 89 -13.95 7.99 -2.46
CA ALA A 89 -14.50 8.73 -1.32
C ALA A 89 -13.56 9.86 -0.85
N PHE A 90 -12.25 9.60 -0.79
CA PHE A 90 -11.25 10.59 -0.40
C PHE A 90 -11.14 11.73 -1.42
N GLN A 91 -11.25 11.43 -2.72
CA GLN A 91 -11.24 12.44 -3.78
C GLN A 91 -12.50 13.31 -3.73
N VAL A 92 -13.67 12.72 -3.44
CA VAL A 92 -14.90 13.48 -3.19
C VAL A 92 -14.73 14.41 -1.99
N ALA A 93 -14.15 13.93 -0.90
CA ALA A 93 -13.86 14.75 0.29
C ALA A 93 -12.85 15.87 -0.04
N THR A 94 -11.78 15.56 -0.75
CA THR A 94 -10.75 16.53 -1.19
C THR A 94 -11.38 17.68 -1.96
N ARG A 95 -12.29 17.36 -2.90
CA ARG A 95 -13.03 18.37 -3.65
C ARG A 95 -14.00 19.16 -2.77
N ARG A 96 -14.74 18.50 -1.88
CA ARG A 96 -15.74 19.13 -1.02
C ARG A 96 -15.13 20.09 0.00
N PHE A 97 -13.96 19.77 0.54
CA PHE A 97 -13.27 20.56 1.56
C PHE A 97 -12.18 21.47 1.00
N GLY A 98 -11.96 21.48 -0.31
CA GLY A 98 -10.96 22.35 -0.94
C GLY A 98 -9.53 22.05 -0.50
N LEU A 99 -9.19 20.78 -0.26
CA LEU A 99 -7.87 20.41 0.29
C LEU A 99 -6.71 20.53 -0.72
N GLY A 100 -7.00 20.91 -1.98
CA GLY A 100 -5.99 21.16 -3.00
C GLY A 100 -5.07 19.97 -3.28
N LEU A 101 -3.81 20.26 -3.61
CA LEU A 101 -2.81 19.26 -3.95
C LEU A 101 -2.40 18.43 -2.72
N ALA A 102 -2.42 19.03 -1.52
CA ALA A 102 -2.17 18.34 -0.26
C ALA A 102 -3.19 17.20 -0.01
N GLY A 103 -4.47 17.42 -0.33
CA GLY A 103 -5.49 16.37 -0.23
C GLY A 103 -5.24 15.19 -1.18
N VAL A 104 -4.78 15.46 -2.40
CA VAL A 104 -4.43 14.43 -3.39
C VAL A 104 -3.24 13.59 -2.89
N TRP A 105 -2.18 14.24 -2.40
CA TRP A 105 -1.04 13.52 -1.84
C TRP A 105 -1.36 12.80 -0.53
N GLY A 106 -2.22 13.38 0.32
CA GLY A 106 -2.76 12.71 1.50
C GLY A 106 -3.53 11.44 1.15
N CYS A 107 -4.35 11.48 0.10
CA CYS A 107 -5.02 10.29 -0.45
C CYS A 107 -4.02 9.23 -0.92
N TYR A 108 -2.95 9.65 -1.60
CA TYR A 108 -1.93 8.72 -2.09
C TYR A 108 -1.12 8.10 -0.95
N PHE A 109 -0.77 8.89 0.07
CA PHE A 109 -0.18 8.40 1.30
C PHE A 109 -1.09 7.38 1.98
N TRP A 110 -2.38 7.69 2.17
CA TRP A 110 -3.38 6.77 2.74
C TRP A 110 -3.43 5.45 1.97
N PHE A 111 -3.47 5.51 0.64
CA PHE A 111 -3.45 4.33 -0.22
C PHE A 111 -2.19 3.48 0.00
N CYS A 112 -1.00 4.10 -0.01
CA CYS A 112 0.26 3.40 0.20
C CYS A 112 0.36 2.80 1.61
N ALA A 113 0.00 3.55 2.65
CA ALA A 113 0.02 3.09 4.03
C ALA A 113 -0.95 1.92 4.25
N SER A 114 -2.17 2.03 3.73
CA SER A 114 -3.20 0.97 3.80
C SER A 114 -2.73 -0.31 3.14
N ARG A 115 -2.03 -0.21 2.00
CA ARG A 115 -1.41 -1.36 1.34
C ARG A 115 -0.32 -2.00 2.18
N VAL A 116 0.59 -1.21 2.77
CA VAL A 116 1.64 -1.75 3.65
C VAL A 116 1.03 -2.52 4.81
N VAL A 117 0.03 -1.95 5.49
CA VAL A 117 -0.66 -2.60 6.62
C VAL A 117 -1.35 -3.88 6.17
N THR A 118 -2.22 -3.79 5.17
CA THR A 118 -3.05 -4.91 4.70
C THR A 118 -2.19 -6.03 4.12
N PHE A 119 -1.19 -5.72 3.29
CA PHE A 119 -0.36 -6.73 2.66
C PHE A 119 0.63 -7.35 3.65
N SER A 120 1.08 -6.61 4.67
CA SER A 120 1.86 -7.20 5.76
C SER A 120 1.03 -8.19 6.59
N ALA A 121 -0.25 -7.89 6.83
CA ALA A 121 -1.17 -8.80 7.51
C ALA A 121 -1.46 -10.06 6.68
N LEU A 122 -1.84 -9.89 5.41
CA LEU A 122 -2.11 -11.01 4.49
C LEU A 122 -0.85 -11.86 4.21
N GLY A 123 0.31 -11.21 4.12
CA GLY A 123 1.60 -11.86 3.89
C GLY A 123 2.08 -12.69 5.09
N GLY A 124 1.43 -12.57 6.25
CA GLY A 124 1.79 -13.25 7.49
C GLY A 124 3.00 -12.63 8.21
N LEU A 125 3.36 -11.38 7.88
CA LEU A 125 4.45 -10.64 8.52
C LEU A 125 4.01 -10.02 9.85
N LEU A 126 2.75 -9.56 9.91
CA LEU A 126 2.11 -9.22 11.17
C LEU A 126 1.49 -10.50 11.72
N ARG A 127 2.03 -11.05 12.82
CA ARG A 127 1.42 -12.19 13.52
C ARG A 127 -0.02 -11.80 13.87
N PRO A 128 -1.05 -12.42 13.29
CA PRO A 128 -2.41 -12.10 13.66
C PRO A 128 -2.60 -12.51 15.12
N ARG A 129 -3.06 -11.60 15.98
CA ARG A 129 -3.73 -12.00 17.22
C ARG A 129 -4.76 -13.07 16.81
N GLN A 130 -4.80 -14.19 17.54
CA GLN A 130 -5.49 -15.46 17.26
C GLN A 130 -6.97 -15.37 16.79
N TRP A 131 -7.57 -14.19 16.85
CA TRP A 131 -8.94 -13.87 16.46
C TRP A 131 -9.19 -13.95 14.94
N PHE A 132 -8.26 -13.52 14.08
CA PHE A 132 -8.48 -13.52 12.61
C PHE A 132 -8.59 -14.94 12.03
N HIS A 133 -7.85 -15.91 12.60
CA HIS A 133 -7.98 -17.32 12.24
C HIS A 133 -9.35 -17.92 12.56
N ARG A 134 -10.08 -17.39 13.56
CA ARG A 134 -11.45 -17.83 13.87
C ARG A 134 -12.45 -17.31 12.85
N PHE A 135 -12.26 -16.10 12.35
CA PHE A 135 -13.16 -15.49 11.36
C PHE A 135 -13.02 -16.17 9.99
N VAL A 136 -11.79 -16.41 9.52
CA VAL A 136 -11.53 -17.10 8.25
C VAL A 136 -11.99 -18.56 8.26
N ARG A 137 -11.91 -19.26 9.41
CA ARG A 137 -12.48 -20.62 9.56
C ARG A 137 -14.00 -20.65 9.40
N ARG A 138 -14.72 -19.59 9.77
CA ARG A 138 -16.18 -19.50 9.61
C ARG A 138 -16.63 -19.28 8.17
N LEU A 139 -15.75 -18.73 7.32
CA LEU A 139 -16.06 -18.45 5.91
C LEU A 139 -15.61 -19.56 4.97
N ARG A 140 -14.98 -20.64 5.47
CA ARG A 140 -14.69 -21.80 4.64
C ARG A 140 -15.97 -22.65 4.58
N PRO A 141 -16.68 -22.73 3.43
CA PRO A 141 -17.82 -23.63 3.31
C PRO A 141 -17.34 -25.03 3.67
N GLN A 142 -18.11 -25.73 4.51
CA GLN A 142 -17.86 -27.13 4.80
C GLN A 142 -17.75 -27.86 3.47
N GLN A 143 -16.55 -28.36 3.18
CA GLN A 143 -16.35 -29.34 2.13
C GLN A 143 -17.21 -30.53 2.55
N VAL A 144 -18.34 -30.72 1.85
CA VAL A 144 -19.26 -31.83 2.10
C VAL A 144 -18.47 -33.10 1.83
N ASN A 145 -18.05 -33.75 2.91
CA ASN A 145 -17.52 -35.11 2.88
C ASN A 145 -18.67 -36.01 2.45
N GLY A 146 -18.80 -36.24 1.14
CA GLY A 146 -19.77 -37.16 0.58
C GLY A 146 -19.11 -37.96 -0.54
N LEU A 147 -19.12 -39.28 -0.37
CA LEU A 147 -18.76 -40.34 -1.31
C LEU A 147 -17.29 -40.78 -1.32
N GLN A 148 -16.89 -41.50 -0.27
CA GLN A 148 -16.07 -42.70 -0.46
C GLN A 148 -17.01 -43.85 -0.90
N PRO A 149 -16.87 -44.42 -2.11
CA PRO A 149 -17.44 -45.73 -2.37
C PRO A 149 -16.58 -46.78 -1.67
N ALA A 150 -17.20 -47.43 -0.69
CA ALA A 150 -16.66 -48.62 -0.05
C ALA A 150 -16.64 -49.78 -1.07
N LEU A 151 -15.44 -50.19 -1.49
CA LEU A 151 -15.23 -51.52 -2.07
C LEU A 151 -14.55 -52.37 -1.01
N LYS A 152 -15.38 -53.18 -0.36
CA LYS A 152 -15.03 -54.35 0.46
C LYS A 152 -14.78 -55.56 -0.49
N PRO A 153 -14.13 -56.62 0.01
CA PRO A 153 -12.94 -57.30 -0.54
C PRO A 153 -13.14 -58.07 -1.84
#